data_AF-A0A9D8M7A3-F1
#
_entry.id   AF-A0A9D8M7A3-F1
#
_cell.length_a   1.000
_cell.length_b   1.000
_cell.length_c   1.000
_cell.angle_alpha   90.00
_cell.angle_beta   90.00
_cell.angle_gamma   90.00
#
_symmetry.space_group_name_H-M   'P 1'
#
loop_
_entity.id
_entity.type
_entity.pdbx_description
1 polymer ?
#
loop_
_entity_poly.entity_id
_entity_poly.type
_entity_poly.pdbx_seq_one_letter_code
_entity_poly.pdbx_strand_id
1 'polypeptide(L)' 'MNDVNPSKQSGEMVIGGVKYLHKSDDGFDYLTDLSDNEVKIHLKFTKDEEKRKEARNALKTFFLELL' A
#
# COMPACT_ATOMS: atom_id res chain seq x y z
N MET A 1 -28.67 -19.12 -5.19
CA MET A 1 -27.60 -18.42 -5.92
C MET A 1 -26.82 -17.66 -4.87
N ASN A 2 -25.63 -18.14 -4.52
CA ASN A 2 -24.73 -17.42 -3.62
C ASN A 2 -23.85 -16.58 -4.53
N ASP A 3 -24.04 -15.26 -4.49
CA ASP A 3 -23.16 -14.31 -5.15
C ASP A 3 -21.78 -14.38 -4.49
N VAL A 4 -20.92 -15.24 -5.02
CA VAL A 4 -19.50 -15.24 -4.72
C VAL A 4 -18.94 -14.01 -5.40
N ASN A 5 -19.00 -12.88 -4.68
CA ASN A 5 -18.30 -11.65 -5.01
C ASN A 5 -16.85 -12.04 -5.33
N PRO A 6 -16.32 -11.79 -6.54
CA PRO A 6 -15.00 -12.26 -6.90
C PRO A 6 -14.02 -11.61 -5.94
N SER A 7 -13.47 -12.42 -5.03
CA SER A 7 -12.43 -12.03 -4.12
C SER A 7 -11.35 -11.33 -4.93
N LYS A 8 -11.25 -9.99 -4.78
CA LYS A 8 -10.15 -9.17 -5.27
C LYS A 8 -8.87 -9.93 -4.93
N GLN A 9 -8.24 -10.51 -5.96
CA GLN A 9 -7.16 -11.48 -5.82
C GLN A 9 -6.06 -10.84 -4.96
N SER A 10 -5.86 -11.39 -3.77
CA SER A 10 -4.71 -11.05 -2.95
C SER A 10 -3.48 -11.65 -3.61
N GLY A 11 -2.62 -10.81 -4.17
CA GLY A 11 -1.35 -11.23 -4.74
C GLY A 11 -0.23 -11.04 -3.71
N GLU A 12 0.67 -12.01 -3.57
CA GLU A 12 1.94 -11.75 -2.90
C GLU A 12 2.85 -10.94 -3.83
N MET A 13 3.51 -9.92 -3.31
CA MET A 13 4.48 -9.08 -4.02
C MET A 13 5.81 -9.02 -3.27
N VAL A 14 6.92 -8.96 -3.98
CA VAL A 14 8.27 -8.79 -3.40
C VAL A 14 8.79 -7.41 -3.77
N ILE A 15 9.08 -6.56 -2.78
CA ILE A 15 9.62 -5.21 -2.97
C ILE A 15 10.86 -5.06 -2.10
N GLY A 16 12.02 -4.78 -2.69
CA GLY A 16 13.27 -4.60 -1.95
C GLY A 16 13.67 -5.81 -1.10
N GLY A 17 13.28 -7.02 -1.51
CA GLY A 17 13.51 -8.27 -0.76
C GLY A 17 12.48 -8.58 0.33
N VAL A 18 11.53 -7.68 0.60
CA VAL A 18 10.45 -7.88 1.57
C VAL A 18 9.20 -8.38 0.87
N LYS A 19 8.56 -9.41 1.44
CA LYS A 19 7.29 -9.97 0.95
C LYS A 19 6.11 -9.19 1.54
N TYR A 20 5.20 -8.77 0.67
CA TYR A 20 3.97 -8.08 1.04
C TYR A 20 2.75 -8.84 0.52
N LEU A 21 1.71 -8.88 1.33
CA LEU A 21 0.37 -9.23 0.86
C LEU A 21 -0.28 -7.98 0.26
N HIS A 22 -0.54 -8.01 -1.04
CA HIS A 22 -1.29 -6.97 -1.73
C HIS A 22 -2.79 -7.25 -1.65
N LYS A 23 -3.55 -6.21 -1.30
CA LYS A 23 -5.01 -6.17 -1.40
C LYS A 23 -5.40 -4.85 -2.06
N SER A 24 -6.49 -4.86 -2.81
CA SER A 24 -6.92 -3.68 -3.57
C SER A 24 -8.42 -3.49 -3.40
N ASP A 25 -8.87 -2.26 -3.19
CA ASP A 25 -10.27 -1.87 -3.29
C ASP A 25 -10.49 -0.78 -4.35
N ASP A 26 -11.65 -0.14 -4.40
CA ASP A 26 -11.95 0.85 -5.45
C ASP A 26 -11.19 2.16 -5.24
N GLY A 27 -10.86 2.50 -3.99
CA GLY A 27 -10.16 3.73 -3.63
C GLY A 27 -8.68 3.55 -3.31
N PHE A 28 -8.25 2.34 -2.95
CA PHE A 28 -6.92 2.13 -2.38
C PHE A 28 -6.27 0.81 -2.77
N ASP A 29 -4.94 0.81 -2.70
CA ASP A 29 -4.09 -0.38 -2.65
C ASP A 29 -3.45 -0.48 -1.28
N TYR A 30 -3.37 -1.70 -0.75
CA TYR A 30 -2.83 -1.99 0.56
C TYR A 30 -1.71 -3.02 0.42
N LEU A 31 -0.57 -2.77 1.05
CA LEU A 31 0.52 -3.72 1.19
C LEU A 31 0.74 -3.99 2.68
N THR A 32 0.65 -5.25 3.07
CA THR A 32 0.93 -5.69 4.45
C THR A 32 2.19 -6.53 4.46
N ASP A 33 3.19 -6.10 5.23
CA ASP A 33 4.44 -6.82 5.39
C ASP A 33 4.22 -8.21 6.02
N LEU A 34 4.75 -9.24 5.36
CA LEU A 34 4.68 -10.63 5.80
C LEU A 34 5.98 -11.11 6.47
N SER A 35 7.03 -10.30 6.49
CA SER A 35 8.31 -10.64 7.14
C SER A 35 8.14 -10.80 8.64
N ASP A 36 8.95 -11.67 9.27
CA ASP A 36 8.93 -11.90 10.71
C ASP A 36 9.73 -10.83 11.48
N ASN A 37 9.43 -9.56 11.20
CA ASN A 37 10.00 -8.42 11.89
C ASN A 37 9.15 -8.05 13.11
N GLU A 38 9.79 -7.50 14.14
CA GLU A 38 9.13 -7.00 15.35
C GLU A 38 8.12 -5.87 15.04
N VAL A 39 8.41 -5.08 14.00
CA VAL A 39 7.53 -4.02 13.50
C VAL A 39 6.94 -4.44 12.16
N LYS A 40 5.61 -4.52 12.09
CA LYS A 40 4.87 -4.79 10.84
C LYS A 40 4.56 -3.48 10.13
N ILE A 41 4.97 -3.36 8.87
CA ILE A 41 4.67 -2.19 8.04
C ILE A 41 3.39 -2.45 7.23
N HIS A 42 2.43 -1.53 7.34
CA HIS A 42 1.23 -1.51 6.50
C HIS A 42 1.24 -0.24 5.65
N LEU A 43 1.35 -0.41 4.33
CA LEU A 43 1.33 0.70 3.38
C LEU A 43 -0.05 0.79 2.75
N LYS A 44 -0.58 2.01 2.65
CA LYS A 44 -1.84 2.32 2.00
C LYS A 44 -1.61 3.38 0.93
N PHE A 45 -1.97 3.08 -0.30
CA PHE A 45 -1.82 3.95 -1.45
C PHE A 45 -3.19 4.33 -2.00
N THR A 46 -3.42 5.62 -2.17
CA THR A 46 -4.65 6.13 -2.76
C THR A 46 -4.65 5.99 -4.28
N LYS A 47 -5.79 5.58 -4.85
CA LYS A 47 -6.02 5.55 -6.31
C LYS A 47 -6.45 6.91 -6.87
N ASP A 48 -6.82 7.83 -5.99
CA ASP A 48 -7.08 9.24 -6.30
C ASP A 48 -5.77 9.96 -6.68
N GLU A 49 -5.75 10.56 -7.87
CA GLU A 49 -4.56 11.20 -8.44
C GLU A 49 -4.15 12.48 -7.71
N GLU A 50 -5.12 13.32 -7.31
CA GLU A 50 -4.84 14.56 -6.60
C GLU A 50 -4.25 14.25 -5.23
N LYS A 51 -4.84 13.31 -4.49
CA LYS A 51 -4.31 12.87 -3.19
C LYS A 51 -2.93 12.23 -3.30
N ARG A 52 -2.63 11.50 -4.38
CA ARG A 52 -1.27 10.99 -4.63
C ARG A 52 -0.27 12.13 -4.82
N LYS A 53 -0.64 13.16 -5.58
CA LYS A 53 0.21 14.33 -5.82
C LYS A 53 0.49 15.08 -4.53
N GLU A 54 -0.54 15.29 -3.71
CA GLU A 54 -0.41 15.90 -2.38
C GLU A 54 0.48 15.08 -1.46
N ALA A 55 0.24 13.77 -1.34
CA ALA A 55 1.07 12.88 -0.51
C ALA A 55 2.54 12.89 -0.95
N ARG A 56 2.81 12.89 -2.26
CA ARG A 56 4.17 12.97 -2.80
C ARG A 56 4.83 14.30 -2.45
N ASN A 57 4.10 15.41 -2.51
CA ASN A 57 4.62 16.72 -2.14
C ASN A 57 4.90 16.80 -0.64
N ALA A 58 3.98 16.32 0.20
CA ALA A 58 4.16 16.25 1.65
C ALA A 58 5.40 15.42 2.04
N LEU A 59 5.59 14.26 1.42
CA LEU A 59 6.80 13.44 1.63
C LEU A 59 8.06 14.18 1.22
N LYS A 60 8.07 14.84 0.06
CA LYS A 60 9.21 15.65 -0.37
C LYS A 60 9.51 16.74 0.65
N THR A 61 8.51 17.50 1.07
CA THR A 61 8.68 18.56 2.08
C THR A 61 9.23 18.00 3.38
N PHE A 62 8.62 16.93 3.91
CA PHE A 62 9.03 16.30 5.17
C PHE A 62 10.50 15.87 5.16
N PHE A 63 10.96 15.23 4.08
CA PHE A 63 12.36 14.80 3.98
C PHE A 63 13.34 15.91 3.57
N LEU A 64 12.86 17.01 2.98
CA LEU A 64 13.68 18.19 2.68
C LEU A 64 13.88 19.07 3.91
N GLU A 65 12.92 19.13 4.84
CA GLU A 65 13.04 19.84 6.13
C GLU A 65 13.90 19.09 7.17
N LEU A 66 14.30 17.85 6.86
CA LEU A 66 15.21 17.05 7.68
C LEU A 66 16.71 17.21 7.31
N LEU A 67 17.03 18.06 6.32
CA LEU A 67 18.38 18.39 5.86
C LEU A 67 18.78 19.81 6.27
#